data_AF-A0A816EGQ5-F1
#
_entry.id   AF-A0A816EGQ5-F1
#
_cell.length_a   1.000
_cell.length_b   1.000
_cell.length_c   1.000
_cell.angle_alpha   90.00
_cell.angle_beta   90.00
_cell.angle_gamma   90.00
#
_symmetry.space_group_name_H-M   'P 1'
#
loop_
_entity.id
_entity.type
_entity.pdbx_description
1 polymer ?
#
loop_
_entity_poly.entity_id
_entity_poly.type
_entity_poly.pdbx_seq_one_letter_code
_entity_poly.pdbx_strand_id
1 'polypeptide(L)'
;IIFLTSIFFYLIVLIFYKWTHFAGDTATNAPSLLIHLINMILVTYPDEPASSRQFYSGQKPFQTFLILIAVICIPWLLLGKPIYRIMMNKRRAHYSSVTNPQPSDENDGQEHPDQQQPVTEDHTEKRGVALDVDVRDTDTDEMIDDEHLHQQHHQTEVEMSEVWVEQGIHTIEYFLGCISHTASYLRLWALSLAHAQLSEVLWNMIFKIGLSMDGYGGSIASFLVFMPWSSLTVFILLLMEGLSAFLHALRLHWVEFQSKFYKGEGYPFVPFSFRLLLDEAPVDT
;
A
#
# COMPACT_ATOMS: atom_id res chain seq x y z
N ILE A 1 7.14 4.27 1.04
CA ILE A 1 7.35 5.16 2.22
C ILE A 1 8.18 6.39 1.87
N ILE A 2 9.46 6.25 1.51
CA ILE A 2 10.36 7.39 1.21
C ILE A 2 9.74 8.38 0.22
N PHE A 3 9.16 7.87 -0.88
CA PHE A 3 8.39 8.67 -1.85
C PHE A 3 7.25 9.49 -1.20
N LEU A 4 6.40 8.83 -0.41
CA LEU A 4 5.24 9.45 0.23
C LEU A 4 5.66 10.51 1.26
N THR A 5 6.68 10.20 2.06
CA THR A 5 7.25 11.14 3.03
C THR A 5 7.86 12.34 2.31
N SER A 6 8.68 12.15 1.27
CA SER A 6 9.35 13.24 0.55
C SER A 6 8.37 14.33 0.06
N ILE A 7 7.23 13.93 -0.52
CA ILE A 7 6.27 14.87 -1.10
C ILE A 7 5.26 15.39 -0.05
N PHE A 8 4.57 14.49 0.65
CA PHE A 8 3.45 14.88 1.51
C PHE A 8 3.89 15.37 2.89
N PHE A 9 4.97 14.84 3.46
CA PHE A 9 5.49 15.39 4.72
C PHE A 9 6.05 16.79 4.51
N TYR A 10 6.73 17.04 3.38
CA TYR A 10 7.18 18.39 3.02
C TYR A 10 6.00 19.37 2.90
N LEU A 11 4.88 18.94 2.28
CA LEU A 11 3.66 19.74 2.22
C LEU A 11 3.13 20.10 3.63
N ILE A 12 3.11 19.15 4.57
CA ILE A 12 2.69 19.37 5.95
C ILE A 12 3.60 20.39 6.64
N VAL A 13 4.92 20.25 6.50
CA VAL A 13 5.90 21.20 7.04
C VAL A 13 5.68 22.60 6.48
N LEU A 14 5.37 22.74 5.19
CA LEU A 14 5.05 24.03 4.58
C LEU A 14 3.74 24.65 5.09
N ILE A 15 2.73 23.84 5.44
CA ILE A 15 1.50 24.34 6.08
C ILE A 15 1.84 24.95 7.44
N PHE A 16 2.60 24.24 8.28
CA PHE A 16 3.02 24.75 9.59
C PHE A 16 3.92 25.99 9.46
N TYR A 17 4.85 25.98 8.50
CA TYR A 17 5.69 27.15 8.22
C TYR A 17 4.86 28.36 7.78
N LYS A 18 3.86 28.13 6.90
CA LYS A 18 2.95 29.19 6.46
C LYS A 18 2.17 29.79 7.63
N TRP A 19 1.68 28.95 8.54
CA TRP A 19 0.93 29.38 9.73
C TRP A 19 1.77 30.17 10.73
N THR A 20 3.07 29.89 10.83
CA THR A 20 3.95 30.54 11.81
C THR A 20 4.62 31.81 11.31
N HIS A 21 4.94 31.89 10.01
CA HIS A 21 5.76 32.98 9.46
C HIS A 21 4.94 34.11 8.82
N PHE A 22 3.72 33.84 8.31
CA PHE A 22 2.91 34.84 7.63
C PHE A 22 1.74 35.28 8.51
N ALA A 23 1.98 36.27 9.39
CA ALA A 23 0.95 36.92 10.20
C ALA A 23 0.97 38.44 9.98
N GLY A 24 -0.18 39.03 9.61
CA GLY A 24 -0.35 40.48 9.46
C GLY A 24 0.22 41.06 8.17
N ASP A 25 1.37 41.75 8.25
CA ASP A 25 1.85 42.66 7.21
C ASP A 25 2.43 41.98 5.96
N THR A 26 2.77 40.69 6.03
CA THR A 26 3.29 39.89 4.90
C THR A 26 2.23 39.00 4.23
N ALA A 27 0.97 39.06 4.68
CA ALA A 27 -0.12 38.21 4.17
C ALA A 27 -0.41 38.43 2.67
N THR A 28 -0.29 39.67 2.18
CA THR A 28 -0.50 40.02 0.77
C THR A 28 0.52 39.35 -0.18
N ASN A 29 1.69 38.96 0.36
CA ASN A 29 2.76 38.30 -0.38
C ASN A 29 2.84 36.79 -0.08
N ALA A 30 1.85 36.20 0.60
CA ALA A 30 1.89 34.81 0.99
C ALA A 30 1.70 33.90 -0.24
N PRO A 31 2.68 33.04 -0.57
CA PRO A 31 2.57 32.15 -1.73
C PRO A 31 1.45 31.12 -1.54
N SER A 32 0.87 30.65 -2.64
CA SER A 32 -0.11 29.56 -2.59
C SER A 32 0.62 28.22 -2.50
N LEU A 33 0.23 27.37 -1.54
CA LEU A 33 0.84 26.06 -1.36
C LEU A 33 0.59 25.14 -2.56
N LEU A 34 -0.56 25.32 -3.22
CA LEU A 34 -0.94 24.55 -4.41
C LEU A 34 -0.04 24.87 -5.61
N ILE A 35 0.16 26.14 -5.97
CA ILE A 35 1.03 26.49 -7.10
C ILE A 35 2.47 26.09 -6.79
N HIS A 36 2.89 26.21 -5.53
CA HIS A 36 4.21 25.79 -5.08
C HIS A 36 4.40 24.28 -5.24
N LEU A 37 3.40 23.46 -4.90
CA LEU A 37 3.43 22.01 -5.11
C LEU A 37 3.48 21.64 -6.60
N ILE A 38 2.71 22.35 -7.44
CA ILE A 38 2.75 22.13 -8.90
C ILE A 38 4.12 22.48 -9.47
N ASN A 39 4.62 23.68 -9.16
CA ASN A 39 5.93 24.16 -9.60
C ASN A 39 7.08 23.28 -9.09
N MET A 40 6.91 22.66 -7.91
CA MET A 40 7.80 21.64 -7.40
C MET A 40 7.83 20.41 -8.29
N ILE A 41 6.68 19.80 -8.58
CA ILE A 41 6.63 18.60 -9.42
C ILE A 41 7.10 18.90 -10.86
N LEU A 42 6.85 20.11 -11.36
CA LEU A 42 7.26 20.57 -12.70
C LEU A 42 8.71 21.07 -12.76
N VAL A 43 9.45 21.06 -11.63
CA VAL A 43 10.85 21.55 -11.53
C VAL A 43 11.02 22.95 -12.12
N THR A 44 10.01 23.82 -11.92
CA THR A 44 9.96 25.16 -12.50
C THR A 44 9.90 26.19 -11.38
N TYR A 45 10.79 27.18 -11.43
CA TYR A 45 10.92 28.21 -10.41
C TYR A 45 10.75 29.60 -11.04
N PRO A 46 9.50 30.00 -11.36
CA PRO A 46 9.26 31.32 -11.94
C PRO A 46 9.46 32.37 -10.84
N ASP A 47 10.26 33.40 -11.12
CA ASP A 47 10.53 34.49 -10.15
C ASP A 47 9.44 35.60 -10.20
N GLU A 48 8.51 35.51 -11.16
CA GLU A 48 7.36 36.41 -11.40
C GLU A 48 6.08 35.57 -11.60
N PRO A 49 4.89 35.89 -11.04
CA PRO A 49 4.53 37.01 -10.14
C PRO A 49 4.80 36.72 -8.65
N ALA A 50 4.61 37.73 -7.77
CA ALA A 50 4.86 37.67 -6.31
C ALA A 50 4.30 36.42 -5.57
N SER A 51 3.29 35.75 -6.14
CA SER A 51 2.72 34.49 -5.66
C SER A 51 3.64 33.26 -5.80
N SER A 52 4.77 33.36 -6.50
CA SER A 52 5.80 32.30 -6.64
C SER A 52 7.05 32.55 -5.80
N ARG A 53 7.03 33.57 -4.92
CA ARG A 53 8.15 33.91 -4.04
C ARG A 53 8.52 32.71 -3.16
N GLN A 54 9.83 32.50 -3.01
CA GLN A 54 10.38 31.44 -2.17
C GLN A 54 9.92 31.60 -0.71
N PHE A 55 9.51 30.50 -0.08
CA PHE A 55 9.06 30.48 1.32
C PHE A 55 10.22 30.74 2.29
N TYR A 56 11.41 30.25 1.96
CA TYR A 56 12.62 30.39 2.77
C TYR A 56 13.87 30.46 1.88
N SER A 57 14.95 31.03 2.41
CA SER A 57 16.24 31.10 1.72
C SER A 57 16.85 29.71 1.58
N GLY A 58 17.25 29.31 0.38
CA GLY A 58 17.77 27.95 0.11
C GLY A 58 16.70 26.91 -0.24
N GLN A 59 15.49 27.33 -0.59
CA GLN A 59 14.42 26.41 -0.99
C GLN A 59 14.72 25.62 -2.27
N LYS A 60 15.29 26.28 -3.30
CA LYS A 60 15.63 25.66 -4.60
C LYS A 60 16.46 24.36 -4.48
N PRO A 61 17.58 24.33 -3.74
CA PRO A 61 18.38 23.09 -3.60
C PRO A 61 17.67 22.00 -2.79
N PHE A 62 16.99 22.34 -1.69
CA PHE A 62 16.28 21.35 -0.87
C PHE A 62 15.11 20.71 -1.61
N GLN A 63 14.37 21.51 -2.35
CA GLN A 63 13.24 21.07 -3.16
C GLN A 63 13.68 20.17 -4.33
N THR A 64 14.74 20.57 -5.03
CA THR A 64 15.33 19.75 -6.10
C THR A 64 15.83 18.40 -5.57
N PHE A 65 16.44 18.37 -4.38
CA PHE A 65 16.89 17.14 -3.74
C PHE A 65 15.72 16.19 -3.39
N LEU A 66 14.63 16.71 -2.83
CA LEU A 66 13.43 15.92 -2.51
C LEU A 66 12.81 15.29 -3.76
N ILE A 67 12.75 16.04 -4.87
CA ILE A 67 12.24 15.56 -6.16
C ILE A 67 13.16 14.49 -6.73
N LEU A 68 14.48 14.68 -6.66
CA LEU A 68 15.46 13.71 -7.14
C LEU A 68 15.30 12.36 -6.42
N ILE A 69 15.16 12.39 -5.08
CA ILE A 69 14.86 11.17 -4.30
C ILE A 69 13.51 10.56 -4.72
N ALA A 70 12.48 11.39 -4.92
CA ALA A 70 11.16 10.91 -5.33
C ALA A 70 11.19 10.24 -6.71
N VAL A 71 11.93 10.79 -7.67
CA VAL A 71 12.11 10.23 -9.01
C VAL A 71 12.92 8.93 -8.96
N ILE A 72 14.01 8.88 -8.19
CA ILE A 72 14.81 7.65 -8.01
C ILE A 72 13.99 6.52 -7.34
N CYS A 73 13.03 6.87 -6.48
CA CYS A 73 12.14 5.88 -5.87
C CYS A 73 11.25 5.15 -6.90
N ILE A 74 10.96 5.74 -8.07
CA ILE A 74 10.08 5.14 -9.08
C ILE A 74 10.77 3.92 -9.72
N PRO A 75 11.98 4.03 -10.31
CA PRO A 75 12.73 2.85 -10.78
C PRO A 75 13.05 1.86 -9.65
N TRP A 76 13.35 2.34 -8.45
CA TRP A 76 13.65 1.45 -7.31
C TRP A 76 12.47 0.54 -6.96
N LEU A 77 11.24 1.09 -6.93
CA LEU A 77 10.04 0.32 -6.62
C LEU A 77 9.69 -0.66 -7.75
N LEU A 78 9.93 -0.27 -9.01
CA LEU A 78 9.71 -1.11 -10.17
C LEU A 78 10.68 -2.29 -10.24
N LEU A 79 11.96 -2.07 -9.93
CA LEU A 79 13.02 -3.09 -10.07
C LEU A 79 13.19 -4.00 -8.84
N GLY A 80 12.74 -3.58 -7.65
CA GLY A 80 13.04 -4.28 -6.39
C GLY A 80 12.58 -5.74 -6.34
N LYS A 81 11.28 -5.99 -6.54
CA LYS A 81 10.72 -7.35 -6.52
C LYS A 81 11.15 -8.25 -7.69
N PRO A 82 11.13 -7.79 -8.97
CA PRO A 82 11.50 -8.66 -10.08
C PRO A 82 12.96 -9.10 -9.99
N ILE A 83 13.89 -8.19 -9.65
CA ILE A 83 15.31 -8.55 -9.48
C ILE A 83 15.51 -9.54 -8.32
N TYR A 84 14.80 -9.34 -7.20
CA TYR A 84 14.87 -10.27 -6.07
C TYR A 84 14.38 -11.67 -6.43
N ARG A 85 13.26 -11.79 -7.16
CA ARG A 85 12.71 -13.08 -7.60
C ARG A 85 13.65 -13.77 -8.59
N ILE A 86 14.24 -13.05 -9.54
CA ILE A 86 15.22 -13.58 -10.50
C ILE A 86 16.46 -14.11 -9.77
N MET A 87 16.98 -13.36 -8.79
CA MET A 87 18.16 -13.77 -8.02
C MET A 87 17.88 -14.99 -7.14
N MET A 88 16.69 -15.08 -6.55
CA MET A 88 16.21 -16.25 -5.82
C MET A 88 16.06 -17.47 -6.73
N ASN A 89 15.50 -17.30 -7.94
CA ASN A 89 15.28 -18.42 -8.85
C ASN A 89 16.61 -18.98 -9.38
N LYS A 90 17.56 -18.10 -9.71
CA LYS A 90 18.94 -18.50 -10.05
C LYS A 90 19.63 -19.25 -8.91
N ARG A 91 19.43 -18.83 -7.65
CA ARG A 91 19.94 -19.53 -6.46
C ARG A 91 19.31 -20.91 -6.27
N ARG A 92 18.02 -21.08 -6.57
CA ARG A 92 17.32 -22.37 -6.47
C ARG A 92 17.76 -23.33 -7.58
N ALA A 93 17.92 -22.85 -8.81
CA ALA A 93 18.43 -23.65 -9.93
C ALA A 93 19.84 -24.22 -9.66
N HIS A 94 20.73 -23.41 -9.08
CA HIS A 94 22.08 -23.85 -8.68
C HIS A 94 22.10 -24.88 -7.53
N TYR A 95 21.05 -24.94 -6.70
CA TYR A 95 20.97 -25.91 -5.59
C TYR A 95 20.43 -27.27 -6.07
N SER A 96 19.51 -27.26 -7.05
CA SER A 96 18.96 -28.46 -7.67
C SER A 96 20.01 -29.25 -8.47
N SER A 97 21.00 -28.57 -9.09
CA SER A 97 22.07 -29.24 -9.84
C SER A 97 23.16 -29.88 -8.97
N VAL A 98 23.22 -29.55 -7.67
CA VAL A 98 24.21 -30.11 -6.73
C VAL A 98 23.66 -31.33 -5.98
N THR A 99 22.34 -31.56 -5.99
CA THR A 99 21.70 -32.65 -5.23
C THR A 99 21.48 -33.93 -6.07
N ASN A 100 21.84 -33.93 -7.36
CA ASN A 100 21.89 -35.14 -8.19
C ASN A 100 23.37 -35.41 -8.57
N PRO A 101 24.10 -36.29 -7.85
CA PRO A 101 25.38 -36.78 -8.32
C PRO A 101 25.13 -37.69 -9.53
N GLN A 102 25.43 -37.18 -10.72
CA GLN A 102 25.57 -38.01 -11.93
C GLN A 102 26.67 -39.06 -11.67
N PRO A 103 26.47 -40.37 -11.94
CA PRO A 103 27.56 -41.33 -11.94
C PRO A 103 28.51 -40.94 -13.08
N SER A 104 29.75 -40.62 -12.75
CA SER A 104 30.81 -40.36 -13.72
C SER A 104 31.26 -41.70 -14.31
N ASP A 105 30.82 -42.00 -15.53
CA ASP A 105 31.43 -43.02 -16.38
C ASP A 105 32.76 -42.49 -16.94
N GLU A 106 33.86 -42.79 -16.26
CA GLU A 106 35.21 -42.71 -16.82
C GLU A 106 35.66 -44.12 -17.22
N ASN A 107 35.53 -44.42 -18.52
CA ASN A 107 36.19 -45.56 -19.15
C ASN A 107 37.28 -45.00 -20.07
N ASP A 108 38.53 -45.01 -19.62
CA ASP A 108 39.68 -44.87 -20.50
C ASP A 108 40.74 -45.90 -20.11
N GLY A 109 41.10 -46.75 -21.08
CA GLY A 109 42.08 -47.81 -20.91
C GLY A 109 43.46 -47.35 -21.33
N GLN A 110 44.47 -47.54 -20.47
CA GLN A 110 45.69 -48.32 -20.76
C GLN A 110 46.78 -48.12 -19.68
N GLU A 111 47.29 -49.27 -19.23
CA GLU A 111 48.69 -49.56 -18.82
C GLU A 111 49.19 -49.20 -17.40
N HIS A 112 49.43 -50.28 -16.64
CA HIS A 112 50.16 -50.44 -15.36
C HIS A 112 51.69 -50.62 -15.66
N PRO A 113 52.64 -50.71 -14.70
CA PRO A 113 52.64 -50.43 -13.24
C PRO A 113 53.89 -49.64 -12.72
N ASP A 114 53.84 -49.10 -11.49
CA ASP A 114 54.81 -49.44 -10.42
C ASP A 114 54.65 -48.64 -9.10
N GLN A 115 54.65 -49.40 -7.99
CA GLN A 115 55.05 -49.12 -6.57
C GLN A 115 54.48 -47.88 -5.83
N GLN A 116 53.90 -47.92 -4.63
CA GLN A 116 54.14 -48.75 -3.43
C GLN A 116 53.01 -48.51 -2.37
N GLN A 117 52.55 -49.56 -1.68
CA GLN A 117 51.64 -49.58 -0.49
C GLN A 117 52.39 -49.28 0.83
N PRO A 118 51.81 -49.37 2.07
CA PRO A 118 50.40 -49.40 2.57
C PRO A 118 50.14 -48.33 3.70
N VAL A 119 48.95 -48.18 4.33
CA VAL A 119 48.61 -48.80 5.64
C VAL A 119 47.28 -48.25 6.24
N THR A 120 46.39 -49.20 6.63
CA THR A 120 45.27 -49.25 7.65
C THR A 120 44.13 -48.23 7.63
N GLU A 121 42.87 -48.64 7.40
CA GLU A 121 41.90 -49.30 8.33
C GLU A 121 41.50 -48.44 9.55
N ASP A 122 40.23 -47.99 9.62
CA ASP A 122 39.30 -48.43 10.68
C ASP A 122 37.83 -48.05 10.36
N HIS A 123 36.94 -48.97 10.70
CA HIS A 123 35.48 -48.95 10.59
C HIS A 123 34.83 -48.00 11.63
N THR A 124 33.60 -47.52 11.37
CA THR A 124 32.41 -47.78 12.22
C THR A 124 31.16 -47.02 11.72
N GLU A 125 30.36 -47.74 10.94
CA GLU A 125 28.90 -47.95 11.00
C GLU A 125 27.96 -47.05 11.86
N LYS A 126 26.82 -46.65 11.27
CA LYS A 126 25.41 -46.79 11.78
C LYS A 126 24.41 -46.22 10.75
N ARG A 127 23.72 -47.06 9.96
CA ARG A 127 22.33 -47.59 10.13
C ARG A 127 21.27 -46.47 10.08
N GLY A 128 20.44 -46.28 9.06
CA GLY A 128 19.49 -47.18 8.37
C GLY A 128 18.17 -46.38 8.29
N VAL A 129 17.44 -46.32 7.16
CA VAL A 129 16.22 -47.11 6.87
C VAL A 129 16.00 -47.04 5.35
N ALA A 130 15.98 -48.22 4.72
CA ALA A 130 15.62 -48.43 3.33
C ALA A 130 14.09 -48.38 3.13
N LEU A 131 13.66 -47.82 2.00
CA LEU A 131 12.33 -48.05 1.45
C LEU A 131 12.55 -48.37 -0.03
N ASP A 132 12.55 -49.67 -0.31
CA ASP A 132 12.81 -50.26 -1.61
C ASP A 132 11.62 -49.99 -2.54
N VAL A 133 11.85 -49.24 -3.62
CA VAL A 133 10.97 -49.23 -4.79
C VAL A 133 11.81 -49.70 -5.98
N ASP A 134 11.48 -50.92 -6.40
CA ASP A 134 11.96 -51.66 -7.55
C ASP A 134 11.97 -50.79 -8.83
N VAL A 135 13.16 -50.41 -9.31
CA VAL A 135 13.33 -49.85 -10.66
C VAL A 135 13.65 -51.04 -11.58
N ARG A 136 12.63 -51.48 -12.31
CA ARG A 136 12.81 -52.35 -13.46
C ARG A 136 13.61 -51.58 -14.50
N ASP A 137 14.77 -52.14 -14.86
CA ASP A 137 15.57 -51.74 -16.01
C ASP A 137 14.69 -51.72 -17.27
N THR A 138 14.43 -50.51 -17.75
CA THR A 138 14.10 -50.25 -19.15
C THR A 138 15.20 -49.34 -19.66
N ASP A 139 16.14 -49.92 -20.42
CA ASP A 139 17.06 -49.21 -21.30
C ASP A 139 16.23 -48.40 -22.30
N THR A 140 15.86 -47.19 -21.90
CA THR A 140 15.55 -46.10 -22.81
C THR A 140 16.68 -45.11 -22.65
N ASP A 141 17.55 -45.09 -23.64
CA ASP A 141 18.49 -44.01 -23.94
C ASP A 141 17.65 -42.73 -24.14
N GLU A 142 17.24 -42.11 -23.03
CA GLU A 142 16.56 -40.83 -23.04
C GLU A 142 17.60 -39.79 -23.44
N MET A 143 17.62 -39.48 -24.74
CA MET A 143 18.07 -38.17 -25.20
C MET A 143 17.38 -37.15 -24.30
N ILE A 144 18.13 -36.48 -23.43
CA ILE A 144 17.62 -35.33 -22.70
C ILE A 144 17.35 -34.28 -23.78
N ASP A 145 16.10 -34.25 -24.23
CA ASP A 145 15.66 -33.45 -25.35
C ASP A 145 16.05 -31.98 -25.12
N ASP A 146 16.73 -31.38 -26.09
CA ASP A 146 16.86 -29.92 -26.24
C ASP A 146 15.49 -29.22 -26.07
N GLU A 147 14.40 -29.94 -26.40
CA GLU A 147 13.01 -29.52 -26.22
C GLU A 147 12.66 -29.21 -24.75
N HIS A 148 13.13 -30.00 -23.77
CA HIS A 148 12.88 -29.75 -22.34
C HIS A 148 13.65 -28.53 -21.81
N LEU A 149 14.88 -28.30 -22.28
CA LEU A 149 15.68 -27.13 -21.88
C LEU A 149 15.11 -25.83 -22.47
N HIS A 150 14.66 -25.89 -23.73
CA HIS A 150 13.95 -24.80 -24.39
C HIS A 150 12.59 -24.51 -23.73
N GLN A 151 11.86 -25.56 -23.31
CA GLN A 151 10.57 -25.40 -22.66
C GLN A 151 10.70 -24.82 -21.24
N GLN A 152 11.74 -25.20 -20.49
CA GLN A 152 12.03 -24.61 -19.17
C GLN A 152 12.52 -23.15 -19.28
N HIS A 153 13.33 -22.82 -20.30
CA HIS A 153 13.71 -21.43 -20.58
C HIS A 153 12.50 -20.58 -20.97
N HIS A 154 11.61 -21.08 -21.83
CA HIS A 154 10.38 -20.38 -22.19
C HIS A 154 9.43 -20.19 -21.00
N GLN A 155 9.26 -21.21 -20.15
CA GLN A 155 8.44 -21.10 -18.93
C GLN A 155 8.99 -20.02 -17.99
N THR A 156 10.31 -19.96 -17.83
CA THR A 156 10.98 -18.97 -16.97
C THR A 156 10.89 -17.55 -17.56
N GLU A 157 11.03 -17.40 -18.88
CA GLU A 157 10.87 -16.10 -19.56
C GLU A 157 9.43 -15.58 -19.47
N VAL A 158 8.43 -16.46 -19.63
CA VAL A 158 7.01 -16.10 -19.48
C VAL A 158 6.71 -15.72 -18.03
N GLU A 159 7.12 -16.52 -17.03
CA GLU A 159 6.94 -16.17 -15.61
C GLU A 159 7.64 -14.86 -15.22
N MET A 160 8.83 -14.58 -15.77
CA MET A 160 9.49 -13.30 -15.54
C MET A 160 8.67 -12.15 -16.13
N SER A 161 8.18 -12.30 -17.37
CA SER A 161 7.38 -11.27 -18.04
C SER A 161 6.08 -10.92 -17.29
N GLU A 162 5.42 -11.93 -16.71
CA GLU A 162 4.23 -11.73 -15.88
C GLU A 162 4.55 -10.93 -14.61
N VAL A 163 5.66 -11.24 -13.94
CA VAL A 163 6.11 -10.50 -12.74
C VAL A 163 6.46 -9.05 -13.08
N TRP A 164 7.05 -8.80 -14.24
CA TRP A 164 7.33 -7.43 -14.70
C TRP A 164 6.06 -6.63 -14.94
N VAL A 165 5.04 -7.23 -15.57
CA VAL A 165 3.75 -6.58 -15.81
C VAL A 165 3.00 -6.34 -14.50
N GLU A 166 2.89 -7.35 -13.62
CA GLU A 166 2.23 -7.23 -12.31
C GLU A 166 2.90 -6.14 -11.46
N GLN A 167 4.24 -6.12 -11.41
CA GLN A 167 4.97 -5.11 -10.65
C GLN A 167 4.82 -3.71 -11.26
N GLY A 168 4.75 -3.60 -12.59
CA GLY A 168 4.47 -2.34 -13.29
C GLY A 168 3.11 -1.77 -12.89
N ILE A 169 2.07 -2.59 -12.90
CA ILE A 169 0.71 -2.21 -12.49
C ILE A 169 0.71 -1.76 -11.02
N HIS A 170 1.28 -2.56 -10.12
CA HIS A 170 1.36 -2.24 -8.69
C HIS A 170 2.14 -0.93 -8.43
N THR A 171 3.16 -0.62 -9.23
CA THR A 171 3.92 0.63 -9.12
C THR A 171 3.07 1.85 -9.49
N ILE A 172 2.35 1.76 -10.62
CA ILE A 172 1.48 2.84 -11.12
C ILE A 172 0.29 3.04 -10.17
N GLU A 173 -0.36 1.95 -9.76
CA GLU A 173 -1.46 1.97 -8.80
C GLU A 173 -1.02 2.59 -7.47
N TYR A 174 0.15 2.23 -6.95
CA TYR A 174 0.67 2.82 -5.72
C TYR A 174 0.91 4.33 -5.86
N PHE A 175 1.53 4.79 -6.95
CA PHE A 175 1.83 6.22 -7.15
C PHE A 175 0.54 7.05 -7.31
N LEU A 176 -0.37 6.61 -8.19
CA LEU A 176 -1.65 7.28 -8.42
C LEU A 176 -2.56 7.20 -7.20
N GLY A 177 -2.57 6.05 -6.52
CA GLY A 177 -3.28 5.82 -5.27
C GLY A 177 -2.80 6.75 -4.16
N CYS A 178 -1.49 6.97 -3.99
CA CYS A 178 -0.97 7.91 -2.99
C CYS A 178 -1.49 9.34 -3.18
N ILE A 179 -1.53 9.83 -4.42
CA ILE A 179 -2.05 11.17 -4.75
C ILE A 179 -3.58 11.21 -4.56
N SER A 180 -4.28 10.21 -5.09
CA SER A 180 -5.74 10.09 -5.01
C SER A 180 -6.23 10.01 -3.56
N HIS A 181 -5.64 9.14 -2.74
CA HIS A 181 -6.00 9.01 -1.34
C HIS A 181 -5.79 10.32 -0.59
N THR A 182 -4.68 11.02 -0.83
CA THR A 182 -4.42 12.31 -0.17
C THR A 182 -5.46 13.37 -0.55
N ALA A 183 -5.80 13.47 -1.84
CA ALA A 183 -6.85 14.38 -2.30
C ALA A 183 -8.24 13.99 -1.74
N SER A 184 -8.53 12.71 -1.62
CA SER A 184 -9.79 12.18 -1.08
C SER A 184 -10.05 12.61 0.37
N TYR A 185 -9.01 12.86 1.18
CA TYR A 185 -9.17 13.41 2.54
C TYR A 185 -9.76 14.82 2.58
N LEU A 186 -9.75 15.58 1.47
CA LEU A 186 -10.47 16.86 1.36
C LEU A 186 -11.97 16.71 1.69
N ARG A 187 -12.52 15.49 1.51
CA ARG A 187 -13.89 15.14 1.88
C ARG A 187 -14.22 15.48 3.33
N LEU A 188 -13.28 15.29 4.26
CA LEU A 188 -13.49 15.59 5.67
C LEU A 188 -13.71 17.10 5.89
N TRP A 189 -12.94 17.93 5.20
CA TRP A 189 -13.11 19.38 5.23
C TRP A 189 -14.43 19.81 4.59
N ALA A 190 -14.76 19.28 3.41
CA ALA A 190 -16.00 19.61 2.70
C ALA A 190 -17.26 19.22 3.52
N LEU A 191 -17.25 18.04 4.11
CA LEU A 191 -18.32 17.57 4.99
C LEU A 191 -18.45 18.43 6.25
N SER A 192 -17.32 18.81 6.88
CA SER A 192 -17.34 19.73 8.03
C SER A 192 -17.88 21.11 7.67
N LEU A 193 -17.58 21.63 6.48
CA LEU A 193 -18.08 22.91 6.00
C LEU A 193 -19.59 22.84 5.74
N ALA A 194 -20.06 21.77 5.10
CA ALA A 194 -21.49 21.55 4.88
C ALA A 194 -22.27 21.49 6.20
N HIS A 195 -21.75 20.76 7.19
CA HIS A 195 -22.34 20.68 8.53
C HIS A 195 -22.45 22.04 9.22
N ALA A 196 -21.38 22.83 9.15
CA ALA A 196 -21.37 24.17 9.70
C ALA A 196 -22.41 25.08 9.00
N GLN A 197 -22.46 25.03 7.66
CA GLN A 197 -23.38 25.84 6.87
C GLN A 197 -24.85 25.44 7.10
N LEU A 198 -25.16 24.15 7.17
CA LEU A 198 -26.52 23.65 7.44
C LEU A 198 -26.97 24.06 8.84
N SER A 199 -26.08 23.94 9.84
CA SER A 199 -26.34 24.40 11.20
C SER A 199 -26.63 25.90 11.28
N GLU A 200 -25.86 26.72 10.57
CA GLU A 200 -26.06 28.17 10.51
C GLU A 200 -27.39 28.55 9.83
N VAL A 201 -27.77 27.86 8.76
CA VAL A 201 -29.06 28.10 8.06
C VAL A 201 -30.23 27.73 8.97
N LEU A 202 -30.16 26.58 9.67
CA LEU A 202 -31.20 26.14 10.59
C LEU A 202 -31.36 27.15 11.75
N TRP A 203 -30.24 27.63 12.30
CA TRP A 203 -30.25 28.69 13.32
C TRP A 203 -30.90 29.98 12.83
N ASN A 204 -30.45 30.50 11.69
CA ASN A 204 -30.92 31.78 11.16
C ASN A 204 -32.38 31.74 10.68
N MET A 205 -32.84 30.62 10.13
CA MET A 205 -34.18 30.52 9.53
C MET A 205 -35.27 30.10 10.51
N ILE A 206 -34.94 29.32 11.54
CA ILE A 206 -35.94 28.84 12.51
C ILE A 206 -35.80 29.55 13.86
N PHE A 207 -34.64 29.46 14.52
CA PHE A 207 -34.53 29.88 15.92
C PHE A 207 -34.41 31.40 16.09
N LYS A 208 -33.66 32.05 15.21
CA LYS A 208 -33.45 33.51 15.24
C LYS A 208 -34.77 34.29 15.06
N ILE A 209 -35.73 33.76 14.29
CA ILE A 209 -37.06 34.35 14.13
C ILE A 209 -37.84 34.34 15.46
N GLY A 210 -37.74 33.26 16.24
CA GLY A 210 -38.39 33.11 17.55
C GLY A 210 -37.80 34.04 18.62
N LEU A 211 -36.53 34.41 18.44
CA LEU A 211 -35.77 35.28 19.35
C LEU A 211 -35.86 36.78 19.01
N SER A 212 -36.43 37.14 17.85
CA SER A 212 -36.47 38.52 17.36
C SER A 212 -37.58 39.38 18.01
N MET A 213 -38.49 38.78 18.79
CA MET A 213 -39.56 39.52 19.47
C MET A 213 -39.17 39.83 20.91
N ASP A 214 -39.00 41.10 21.24
CA ASP A 214 -38.71 41.55 22.60
C ASP A 214 -39.99 41.63 23.46
N GLY A 215 -39.90 41.12 24.71
CA GLY A 215 -40.96 41.19 25.72
C GLY A 215 -41.42 39.83 26.25
N TYR A 216 -42.37 39.83 27.20
CA TYR A 216 -42.94 38.60 27.78
C TYR A 216 -43.59 37.70 26.73
N GLY A 217 -44.14 38.25 25.63
CA GLY A 217 -44.67 37.49 24.51
C GLY A 217 -43.59 36.74 23.70
N GLY A 218 -42.37 37.27 23.66
CA GLY A 218 -41.23 36.64 22.99
C GLY A 218 -40.79 35.32 23.64
N SER A 219 -40.92 35.21 24.97
CA SER A 219 -40.63 33.97 25.69
C SER A 219 -41.60 32.84 25.33
N ILE A 220 -42.91 33.14 25.20
CA ILE A 220 -43.90 32.16 24.76
C ILE A 220 -43.63 31.75 23.30
N ALA A 221 -43.36 32.72 22.42
CA ALA A 221 -43.05 32.45 21.01
C ALA A 221 -41.78 31.61 20.84
N SER A 222 -40.72 31.90 21.60
CA SER A 222 -39.47 31.13 21.60
C SER A 222 -39.70 29.68 22.04
N PHE A 223 -40.53 29.44 23.06
CA PHE A 223 -40.86 28.08 23.50
C PHE A 223 -41.59 27.28 22.41
N LEU A 224 -42.52 27.91 21.68
CA LEU A 224 -43.23 27.27 20.58
C LEU A 224 -42.34 26.98 19.36
N VAL A 225 -41.42 27.89 19.02
CA VAL A 225 -40.48 27.73 17.91
C VAL A 225 -39.32 26.78 18.25
N PHE A 226 -39.01 26.60 19.54
CA PHE A 226 -37.96 25.70 20.00
C PHE A 226 -38.26 24.23 19.69
N MET A 227 -39.52 23.78 19.84
CA MET A 227 -39.91 22.40 19.58
C MET A 227 -39.60 21.93 18.15
N PRO A 228 -40.05 22.63 17.08
CA PRO A 228 -39.68 22.27 15.71
C PRO A 228 -38.18 22.49 15.42
N TRP A 229 -37.55 23.52 15.98
CA TRP A 229 -36.10 23.73 15.84
C TRP A 229 -35.27 22.55 16.36
N SER A 230 -35.57 22.10 17.58
CA SER A 230 -34.90 20.99 18.23
C SER A 230 -35.15 19.67 17.49
N SER A 231 -36.39 19.44 17.03
CA SER A 231 -36.72 18.24 16.28
C SER A 231 -35.98 18.16 14.94
N LEU A 232 -35.90 19.27 14.20
CA LEU A 232 -35.17 19.33 12.93
C LEU A 232 -33.65 19.18 13.14
N THR A 233 -33.12 19.75 14.22
CA THR A 233 -31.71 19.60 14.59
C THR A 233 -31.37 18.13 14.87
N VAL A 234 -32.17 17.42 15.66
CA VAL A 234 -31.93 16.00 15.96
C VAL A 234 -32.09 15.14 14.70
N PHE A 235 -33.13 15.37 13.90
CA PHE A 235 -33.39 14.51 12.75
C PHE A 235 -32.43 14.75 11.58
N ILE A 236 -32.17 16.01 11.23
CA ILE A 236 -31.37 16.36 10.05
C ILE A 236 -29.89 16.42 10.39
N LEU A 237 -29.49 17.28 11.34
CA LEU A 237 -28.07 17.50 11.67
C LEU A 237 -27.46 16.31 12.42
N LEU A 238 -28.18 15.72 13.37
CA LEU A 238 -27.62 14.63 14.19
C LEU A 238 -27.74 13.25 13.53
N LEU A 239 -28.94 12.86 13.07
CA LEU A 239 -29.17 11.53 12.50
C LEU A 239 -28.74 11.43 11.05
N MET A 240 -29.39 12.17 10.14
CA MET A 240 -29.16 12.01 8.70
C MET A 240 -27.74 12.43 8.30
N GLU A 241 -27.29 13.59 8.76
CA GLU A 241 -25.97 14.09 8.44
C GLU A 241 -24.87 13.35 9.21
N GLY A 242 -25.10 13.01 10.49
CA GLY A 242 -24.18 12.17 11.28
C GLY A 242 -23.96 10.78 10.68
N LEU A 243 -25.03 10.13 10.18
CA LEU A 243 -24.92 8.84 9.47
C LEU A 243 -24.14 8.99 8.15
N SER A 244 -24.41 10.04 7.38
CA SER A 244 -23.67 10.33 6.14
C SER A 244 -22.17 10.53 6.42
N ALA A 245 -21.85 11.31 7.46
CA ALA A 245 -20.49 11.54 7.92
C ALA A 245 -19.79 10.24 8.35
N PHE A 246 -20.49 9.39 9.10
CA PHE A 246 -20.00 8.08 9.53
C PHE A 246 -19.68 7.17 8.34
N LEU A 247 -20.56 7.07 7.35
CA LEU A 247 -20.31 6.25 6.15
C LEU A 247 -19.14 6.79 5.32
N HIS A 248 -18.97 8.10 5.24
CA HIS A 248 -17.80 8.69 4.61
C HIS A 248 -16.50 8.36 5.36
N ALA A 249 -16.52 8.37 6.69
CA ALA A 249 -15.38 7.94 7.51
C ALA A 249 -15.08 6.44 7.35
N LEU A 250 -16.10 5.59 7.30
CA LEU A 250 -15.94 4.15 7.04
C LEU A 250 -15.30 3.91 5.68
N ARG A 251 -15.77 4.62 4.64
CA ARG A 251 -15.17 4.54 3.31
C ARG A 251 -13.70 4.95 3.33
N LEU A 252 -13.39 6.06 4.00
CA LEU A 252 -12.01 6.53 4.19
C LEU A 252 -11.11 5.46 4.83
N HIS A 253 -11.66 4.74 5.81
CA HIS A 253 -10.94 3.65 6.44
C HIS A 253 -10.79 2.43 5.50
N TRP A 254 -11.86 2.03 4.83
CA TRP A 254 -11.85 0.86 3.95
C TRP A 254 -10.97 1.05 2.71
N VAL A 255 -11.09 2.19 2.02
CA VAL A 255 -10.39 2.40 0.75
C VAL A 255 -9.01 3.02 1.01
N GLU A 256 -8.90 4.11 1.77
CA GLU A 256 -7.65 4.84 1.91
C GLU A 256 -6.69 4.24 2.98
N PHE A 257 -7.20 3.58 4.03
CA PHE A 257 -6.37 2.98 5.08
C PHE A 257 -6.10 1.48 4.85
N GLN A 258 -7.13 0.68 4.56
CA GLN A 258 -6.94 -0.77 4.40
C GLN A 258 -6.22 -1.14 3.11
N SER A 259 -6.40 -0.41 2.00
CA SER A 259 -5.69 -0.68 0.73
C SER A 259 -4.15 -0.68 0.87
N LYS A 260 -3.60 -0.03 1.90
CA LYS A 260 -2.14 0.05 2.13
C LYS A 260 -1.55 -1.16 2.84
N PHE A 261 -2.32 -1.85 3.67
CA PHE A 261 -1.80 -2.87 4.59
C PHE A 261 -2.55 -4.19 4.54
N TYR A 262 -3.83 -4.15 4.17
CA TYR A 262 -4.71 -5.30 4.15
C TYR A 262 -4.75 -5.89 2.74
N LYS A 263 -4.17 -7.08 2.59
CA LYS A 263 -4.16 -7.83 1.31
C LYS A 263 -5.42 -8.66 1.07
N GLY A 264 -6.31 -8.79 2.06
CA GLY A 264 -7.54 -9.57 1.94
C GLY A 264 -7.33 -11.09 1.89
N GLU A 265 -6.11 -11.57 2.16
CA GLU A 265 -5.78 -12.99 2.13
C GLU A 265 -6.01 -13.61 3.51
N GLY A 266 -7.09 -14.40 3.64
CA GLY A 266 -7.40 -15.13 4.87
C GLY A 266 -8.79 -15.75 4.83
N TYR A 267 -8.98 -16.80 5.63
CA TYR A 267 -10.30 -17.35 5.93
C TYR A 267 -10.71 -16.93 7.34
N PRO A 268 -12.00 -16.66 7.61
CA PRO A 268 -12.46 -16.38 8.96
C PRO A 268 -12.14 -17.61 9.84
N PHE A 269 -11.50 -17.38 10.97
CA PHE A 269 -11.23 -18.45 11.93
C PHE A 269 -12.55 -18.91 12.54
N VAL A 270 -12.98 -20.12 12.16
CA VAL A 270 -14.11 -20.81 12.79
C VAL A 270 -13.52 -21.82 13.78
N PRO A 271 -13.52 -21.53 15.09
CA PRO A 271 -13.08 -22.50 16.07
C PRO A 271 -14.05 -23.68 16.11
N PHE A 272 -13.53 -24.87 16.39
CA PHE A 272 -14.36 -26.00 16.73
C PHE A 272 -15.14 -25.68 18.03
N SER A 273 -16.44 -25.49 17.92
CA SER A 273 -17.33 -25.15 19.04
C SER A 273 -18.51 -26.10 19.07
N PHE A 274 -18.68 -26.82 20.18
CA PHE A 274 -19.83 -27.71 20.38
C PHE A 274 -21.17 -26.97 20.29
N ARG A 275 -21.22 -25.66 20.61
CA ARG A 275 -22.43 -24.85 20.47
C ARG A 275 -22.84 -24.65 19.01
N LEU A 276 -21.88 -24.56 18.09
CA LEU A 276 -22.15 -24.44 16.65
C LEU A 276 -22.74 -25.76 16.11
N LEU A 277 -22.20 -26.89 16.54
CA LEU A 277 -22.66 -28.23 16.12
C LEU A 277 -24.05 -28.57 16.66
N LEU A 278 -24.39 -28.12 17.87
CA LEU A 278 -25.71 -28.32 18.48
C LEU A 278 -26.81 -27.46 17.84
N ASP A 279 -26.46 -26.31 17.25
CA ASP A 279 -27.40 -25.43 16.53
C ASP A 279 -27.62 -25.90 15.08
N GLU A 280 -26.61 -26.55 14.48
CA GLU A 280 -26.67 -27.14 13.13
C GLU A 280 -27.32 -28.55 13.10
N ALA A 281 -27.38 -29.24 14.24
CA ALA A 281 -28.01 -30.56 14.31
C ALA A 281 -29.53 -30.41 14.13
N PRO A 282 -30.14 -31.08 13.13
CA PRO A 282 -31.59 -31.08 12.99
C PRO A 282 -32.20 -31.65 14.27
N VAL A 283 -33.12 -30.90 14.86
CA VAL A 283 -33.93 -31.37 15.98
C VAL A 283 -34.82 -32.48 15.43
N ASP A 284 -34.40 -33.73 15.62
CA ASP A 284 -35.23 -34.89 15.36
C ASP A 284 -36.44 -34.85 16.33
N THR A 285 -37.52 -34.20 15.90
CA THR A 285 -38.86 -34.28 16.50
C THR A 285 -39.62 -35.49 16.00
#